data_AF-A0A953E1V0-F1
#
_entry.id   AF-A0A953E1V0-F1
#
_cell.length_a   1.000
_cell.length_b   1.000
_cell.length_c   1.000
_cell.angle_alpha   90.00
_cell.angle_beta   90.00
_cell.angle_gamma   90.00
#
_symmetry.space_group_name_H-M   'P 1'
#
loop_
_entity.id
_entity.type
_entity.pdbx_description
1 polymer ?
#
loop_
_entity_poly.entity_id
_entity_poly.type
_entity_poly.pdbx_seq_one_letter_code
_entity_poly.pdbx_strand_id
1 'polypeptide(L)'
;MPTVAGRPLGRRAALLVTVLTFAAGCSHSSSPPRPSPTPNPSAVALAQLRALAARAEQASFTATYHAQGSSPPRTGTITVYRTPSLLRLDVAEAGAPVVRILLTGQGTFSCKIPPNGSAACVTLAEAGAAVPQSLDPGLQHLFTTTFDGLAGNAPIEVTGAPTVRDVAGQQARCFAVQPVTTSISLTPGEYCFTDTAILAQATFRTSSLTLLQLHSAPQPDDFRLPASPVPLSPTATATP
;
A
#
# COMPACT_ATOMS: atom_id res chain seq x y z
N MET A 1 47.66 -18.26 -22.75
CA MET A 1 48.79 -18.94 -22.06
C MET A 1 48.95 -18.31 -20.68
N PRO A 2 49.08 -19.05 -19.56
CA PRO A 2 48.50 -20.35 -19.15
C PRO A 2 47.22 -20.14 -18.28
N THR A 3 46.22 -21.01 -18.11
CA THR A 3 46.03 -22.44 -17.76
C THR A 3 45.86 -22.72 -16.24
N VAL A 4 44.83 -23.53 -15.93
CA VAL A 4 44.63 -24.43 -14.76
C VAL A 4 43.94 -23.82 -13.53
N ALA A 5 43.02 -24.46 -12.78
CA ALA A 5 42.06 -25.57 -12.90
C ALA A 5 41.39 -25.74 -11.51
N GLY A 6 40.27 -26.47 -11.43
CA GLY A 6 39.91 -27.17 -10.18
C GLY A 6 38.43 -27.22 -9.82
N ARG A 7 37.69 -28.18 -10.38
CA ARG A 7 36.52 -28.80 -9.71
C ARG A 7 37.02 -29.93 -8.79
N PRO A 8 36.30 -30.25 -7.71
CA PRO A 8 35.55 -31.52 -7.69
C PRO A 8 34.18 -31.36 -6.96
N LEU A 9 33.05 -31.82 -7.50
CA LEU A 9 32.53 -33.21 -7.48
C LEU A 9 32.71 -33.95 -6.14
N GLY A 10 31.78 -33.70 -5.21
CA GLY A 10 31.52 -34.55 -4.04
C GLY A 10 30.39 -35.53 -4.34
N ARG A 11 30.75 -36.75 -4.73
CA ARG A 11 29.88 -37.88 -5.06
C ARG A 11 30.10 -38.97 -4.01
N ARG A 12 29.21 -39.17 -3.05
CA ARG A 12 29.12 -40.38 -2.18
C ARG A 12 27.73 -40.41 -1.54
N ALA A 13 27.09 -41.53 -1.25
CA ALA A 13 27.09 -42.91 -1.74
C ALA A 13 25.87 -43.53 -1.04
N ALA A 14 25.20 -44.44 -1.72
CA ALA A 14 24.07 -45.20 -1.21
C ALA A 14 24.40 -45.95 0.09
N LEU A 15 23.40 -46.07 0.98
CA LEU A 15 23.29 -47.23 1.86
C LEU A 15 21.83 -47.67 1.91
N LEU A 16 21.57 -48.77 1.21
CA LEU A 16 20.42 -49.65 1.39
C LEU A 16 20.48 -50.27 2.78
N VAL A 17 19.40 -50.16 3.56
CA VAL A 17 19.11 -51.08 4.66
C VAL A 17 17.65 -51.51 4.52
N THR A 18 17.49 -52.73 4.01
CA THR A 18 16.24 -53.48 3.95
C THR A 18 16.04 -54.16 5.31
N VAL A 19 15.00 -53.78 6.04
CA VAL A 19 14.52 -54.55 7.20
C VAL A 19 13.07 -54.94 6.92
N LEU A 20 12.87 -56.20 6.54
CA LEU A 20 11.62 -56.91 6.75
C LEU A 20 11.48 -57.14 8.26
N THR A 21 10.32 -56.85 8.85
CA THR A 21 9.77 -57.67 9.94
C THR A 21 8.34 -57.29 10.35
N PHE A 22 7.53 -58.36 10.49
CA PHE A 22 6.34 -58.57 11.31
C PHE A 22 5.02 -57.83 11.02
N ALA A 23 4.09 -58.61 10.47
CA ALA A 23 2.66 -58.41 10.58
C ALA A 23 2.21 -58.42 12.06
N ALA A 24 1.57 -57.33 12.47
CA ALA A 24 0.61 -57.31 13.56
C ALA A 24 -0.67 -56.66 13.02
N GLY A 25 -1.73 -57.45 12.95
CA GLY A 25 -3.07 -56.97 12.60
C GLY A 25 -3.56 -56.01 13.68
N CYS A 26 -3.61 -54.72 13.36
CA CYS A 26 -4.40 -53.74 14.09
C CYS A 26 -5.65 -53.46 13.28
N SER A 27 -6.78 -53.89 13.82
CA SER A 27 -8.14 -53.55 13.40
C SER A 27 -8.21 -52.06 13.08
N HIS A 28 -8.27 -51.74 11.79
CA HIS A 28 -8.49 -50.37 11.34
C HIS A 28 -9.94 -50.02 11.68
N SER A 29 -10.15 -49.45 12.87
CA SER A 29 -11.35 -48.69 13.16
C SER A 29 -11.33 -47.46 12.25
N SER A 30 -11.92 -47.61 11.06
CA SER A 30 -12.21 -46.52 10.13
C SER A 30 -13.10 -45.51 10.84
N SER A 31 -12.49 -44.56 11.54
CA SER A 31 -13.21 -43.39 12.02
C SER A 31 -13.77 -42.69 10.78
N PRO A 32 -15.07 -42.36 10.75
CA PRO A 32 -15.66 -41.67 9.62
C PRO A 32 -14.84 -40.41 9.34
N PRO A 33 -14.56 -40.08 8.06
CA PRO A 33 -13.76 -38.91 7.71
C PRO A 33 -14.39 -37.69 8.39
N ARG A 34 -13.65 -37.09 9.32
CA ARG A 34 -14.06 -35.85 9.98
C ARG A 34 -14.24 -34.82 8.86
N PRO A 35 -15.41 -34.16 8.74
CA PRO A 35 -15.59 -33.13 7.73
C PRO A 35 -14.53 -32.05 7.93
N SER A 36 -13.76 -31.77 6.89
CA SER A 36 -12.80 -30.67 6.90
C SER A 36 -13.55 -29.38 7.20
N PRO A 37 -13.08 -28.54 8.15
CA PRO A 37 -13.75 -27.29 8.46
C PRO A 37 -13.81 -26.44 7.20
N THR A 38 -15.02 -26.03 6.82
CA THR A 38 -15.22 -25.08 5.72
C THR A 38 -14.54 -23.76 6.10
N PRO A 39 -13.69 -23.17 5.25
CA PRO A 39 -13.03 -21.91 5.55
C PRO A 39 -14.07 -20.83 5.86
N ASN A 40 -13.88 -20.07 6.93
CA ASN A 40 -14.69 -18.90 7.22
C ASN A 40 -14.54 -17.89 6.06
N PRO A 41 -15.62 -17.49 5.36
CA PRO A 41 -15.55 -16.55 4.23
C PRO A 41 -14.83 -15.25 4.57
N SER A 42 -14.99 -14.72 5.78
CA SER A 42 -14.30 -13.51 6.23
C SER A 42 -12.79 -13.71 6.36
N ALA A 43 -12.33 -14.90 6.77
CA ALA A 43 -10.90 -15.21 6.86
C ALA A 43 -10.27 -15.32 5.46
N VAL A 44 -11.00 -15.90 4.50
CA VAL A 44 -10.58 -15.95 3.09
C VAL A 44 -10.51 -14.53 2.50
N ALA A 45 -11.52 -13.70 2.75
CA ALA A 45 -11.56 -12.32 2.29
C ALA A 45 -10.40 -11.50 2.87
N LEU A 46 -10.11 -11.65 4.16
CA LEU A 46 -8.97 -11.00 4.81
C LEU A 46 -7.64 -11.43 4.21
N ALA A 47 -7.45 -12.73 3.95
CA ALA A 47 -6.24 -13.24 3.31
C ALA A 47 -6.06 -12.67 1.89
N GLN A 48 -7.15 -12.57 1.12
CA GLN A 48 -7.13 -11.95 -0.21
C GLN A 48 -6.79 -10.45 -0.16
N LEU A 49 -7.40 -9.72 0.78
CA LEU A 49 -7.11 -8.30 1.01
C LEU A 49 -5.64 -8.09 1.37
N ARG A 50 -5.10 -8.87 2.31
CA ARG A 50 -3.69 -8.80 2.70
C ARG A 50 -2.75 -9.06 1.52
N ALA A 51 -3.05 -10.06 0.71
CA ALA A 51 -2.26 -10.37 -0.48
C ALA A 51 -2.30 -9.24 -1.52
N LEU A 52 -3.46 -8.61 -1.73
CA LEU A 52 -3.60 -7.45 -2.62
C LEU A 52 -2.85 -6.24 -2.07
N ALA A 53 -3.02 -5.92 -0.78
CA ALA A 53 -2.34 -4.80 -0.14
C ALA A 53 -0.80 -4.96 -0.18
N ALA A 54 -0.28 -6.16 0.09
CA ALA A 54 1.16 -6.42 -0.02
C ALA A 54 1.70 -6.19 -1.44
N ARG A 55 0.91 -6.50 -2.47
CA ARG A 55 1.27 -6.16 -3.86
C ARG A 55 1.14 -4.67 -4.14
N ALA A 56 0.14 -4.00 -3.55
CA ALA A 56 -0.06 -2.56 -3.66
C ALA A 56 1.14 -1.79 -3.09
N GLU A 57 1.75 -2.27 -2.00
CA GLU A 57 2.99 -1.71 -1.46
C GLU A 57 4.14 -1.70 -2.46
N GLN A 58 4.23 -2.75 -3.27
CA GLN A 58 5.30 -2.93 -4.26
C GLN A 58 4.97 -2.33 -5.63
N ALA A 59 3.75 -1.80 -5.81
CA ALA A 59 3.28 -1.32 -7.10
C ALA A 59 3.92 0.03 -7.47
N SER A 60 4.42 0.12 -8.70
CA SER A 60 4.84 1.39 -9.31
C SER A 60 3.81 1.81 -10.35
N PHE A 61 3.15 2.95 -10.14
CA PHE A 61 2.10 3.42 -11.04
C PHE A 61 1.94 4.94 -11.00
N THR A 62 1.36 5.48 -12.06
CA THR A 62 0.81 6.83 -12.08
C THR A 62 -0.70 6.70 -12.29
N ALA A 63 -1.50 7.38 -11.48
CA ALA A 63 -2.96 7.27 -11.54
C ALA A 63 -3.62 8.60 -11.19
N THR A 64 -4.72 8.92 -11.86
CA THR A 64 -5.55 10.09 -11.54
C THR A 64 -6.84 9.62 -10.86
N TYR A 65 -7.16 10.27 -9.75
CA TYR A 65 -8.34 9.98 -8.94
C TYR A 65 -9.25 11.19 -8.86
N HIS A 66 -10.55 10.94 -8.76
CA HIS A 66 -11.54 11.89 -8.26
C HIS A 66 -11.64 11.76 -6.75
N ALA A 67 -11.50 12.87 -6.04
CA ALA A 67 -11.69 12.96 -4.60
C ALA A 67 -12.98 13.70 -4.30
N GLN A 68 -13.77 13.15 -3.39
CA GLN A 68 -15.01 13.76 -2.93
C GLN A 68 -15.04 13.75 -1.40
N GLY A 69 -15.36 14.90 -0.81
CA GLY A 69 -15.65 15.07 0.62
C GLY A 69 -17.05 15.62 0.80
N SER A 70 -17.71 15.29 1.90
CA SER A 70 -19.11 15.66 2.18
C SER A 70 -19.30 16.63 3.35
N SER A 71 -18.27 16.87 4.18
CA SER A 71 -18.37 17.79 5.32
C SER A 71 -17.01 18.45 5.66
N PRO A 72 -16.77 19.69 5.20
CA PRO A 72 -17.57 20.42 4.21
C PRO A 72 -17.51 19.74 2.83
N PRO A 73 -18.51 19.95 1.95
CA PRO A 73 -18.47 19.44 0.59
C PRO A 73 -17.23 19.96 -0.16
N ARG A 74 -16.42 19.04 -0.68
CA ARG A 74 -15.24 19.36 -1.50
C ARG A 74 -15.11 18.33 -2.61
N THR A 75 -14.61 18.77 -3.75
CA THR A 75 -14.32 17.90 -4.88
C THR A 75 -13.02 18.34 -5.53
N GLY A 76 -12.22 17.37 -5.95
CA GLY A 76 -10.94 17.63 -6.58
C GLY A 76 -10.44 16.43 -7.36
N THR A 77 -9.30 16.60 -7.99
CA THR A 77 -8.54 15.50 -8.59
C THR A 77 -7.21 15.36 -7.89
N ILE A 78 -6.73 14.13 -7.80
CA ILE A 78 -5.42 13.81 -7.26
C ILE A 78 -4.70 12.96 -8.30
N THR A 79 -3.57 13.43 -8.79
CA THR A 79 -2.65 12.59 -9.56
C THR A 79 -1.60 12.03 -8.63
N VAL A 80 -1.54 10.71 -8.55
CA VAL A 80 -0.66 9.93 -7.69
C VAL A 80 0.46 9.37 -8.56
N TYR A 81 1.70 9.62 -8.18
CA TYR A 81 2.89 8.99 -8.72
C TYR A 81 3.48 8.16 -7.60
N ARG A 82 3.55 6.85 -7.78
CA ARG A 82 3.98 5.93 -6.73
C ARG A 82 5.04 4.98 -7.24
N THR A 83 6.05 4.77 -6.41
CA THR A 83 6.93 3.60 -6.41
C THR A 83 6.94 3.00 -4.98
N PRO A 84 7.61 1.87 -4.73
CA PRO A 84 7.71 1.32 -3.37
C PRO A 84 8.32 2.29 -2.35
N SER A 85 9.17 3.23 -2.79
CA SER A 85 9.93 4.12 -1.90
C SER A 85 9.66 5.61 -2.10
N LEU A 86 8.89 5.99 -3.13
CA LEU A 86 8.61 7.38 -3.46
C LEU A 86 7.11 7.56 -3.70
N LEU A 87 6.56 8.66 -3.19
CA LEU A 87 5.20 9.08 -3.45
C LEU A 87 5.19 10.56 -3.82
N ARG A 88 4.46 10.92 -4.86
CA ARG A 88 4.06 12.28 -5.15
C ARG A 88 2.56 12.35 -5.36
N LEU A 89 1.92 13.32 -4.73
CA LEU A 89 0.51 13.64 -4.89
C LEU A 89 0.38 15.05 -5.44
N ASP A 90 -0.25 15.17 -6.60
CA ASP A 90 -0.62 16.46 -7.18
C ASP A 90 -2.12 16.66 -6.94
N VAL A 91 -2.47 17.56 -6.05
CA VAL A 91 -3.87 17.85 -5.69
C VAL A 91 -4.34 19.08 -6.45
N ALA A 92 -5.47 18.94 -7.13
CA ALA A 92 -6.15 20.04 -7.80
C ALA A 92 -7.60 20.16 -7.32
N GLU A 93 -8.05 21.39 -7.09
CA GLU A 93 -9.43 21.73 -6.74
C GLU A 93 -9.99 22.65 -7.82
N ALA A 94 -11.23 22.41 -8.26
CA ALA A 94 -11.86 23.15 -9.36
C ALA A 94 -10.99 23.24 -10.64
N GLY A 95 -10.15 22.22 -10.89
CA GLY A 95 -9.23 22.16 -12.03
C GLY A 95 -7.92 22.93 -11.86
N ALA A 96 -7.70 23.63 -10.75
CA ALA A 96 -6.48 24.36 -10.47
C ALA A 96 -5.56 23.60 -9.50
N PRO A 97 -4.24 23.57 -9.72
CA PRO A 97 -3.30 22.94 -8.79
C PRO A 97 -3.29 23.70 -7.46
N VAL A 98 -3.50 22.98 -6.36
CA VAL A 98 -3.52 23.55 -5.00
C VAL A 98 -2.20 23.27 -4.29
N VAL A 99 -1.82 21.99 -4.24
CA VAL A 99 -0.65 21.54 -3.50
C VAL A 99 -0.06 20.29 -4.15
N ARG A 100 1.27 20.19 -4.08
CA ARG A 100 2.00 18.97 -4.38
C ARG A 100 2.64 18.46 -3.09
N ILE A 101 2.41 17.20 -2.76
CA ILE A 101 3.04 16.52 -1.62
C ILE A 101 4.06 15.53 -2.18
N LEU A 102 5.29 15.52 -1.67
CA LEU A 102 6.30 14.53 -2.02
C LEU A 102 6.78 13.82 -0.75
N LEU A 103 6.81 12.49 -0.79
CA LEU A 103 7.49 11.65 0.18
C LEU A 103 8.67 10.99 -0.53
N THR A 104 9.86 11.28 -0.07
CA THR A 104 11.11 10.73 -0.63
C THR A 104 11.98 10.21 0.50
N GLY A 105 13.12 9.59 0.14
CA GLY A 105 14.14 9.21 1.14
C GLY A 105 14.74 10.40 1.90
N GLN A 106 14.49 11.64 1.48
CA GLN A 106 14.97 12.85 2.15
C GLN A 106 13.96 13.42 3.16
N GLY A 107 12.68 13.03 3.09
CA GLY A 107 11.63 13.55 3.96
C GLY A 107 10.29 13.69 3.27
N THR A 108 9.38 14.38 3.95
CA THR A 108 8.05 14.75 3.43
C THR A 108 8.01 16.24 3.17
N PHE A 109 7.57 16.63 1.98
CA PHE A 109 7.56 18.01 1.50
C PHE A 109 6.17 18.40 1.01
N SER A 110 5.80 19.66 1.23
CA SER A 110 4.61 20.28 0.64
C SER A 110 5.04 21.46 -0.22
N CYS A 111 4.61 21.47 -1.47
CA CYS A 111 4.98 22.47 -2.45
C CYS A 111 3.74 23.14 -3.03
N LYS A 112 3.79 24.46 -3.14
CA LYS A 112 2.83 25.24 -3.91
C LYS A 112 3.45 25.58 -5.26
N ILE A 113 2.73 25.27 -6.34
CA ILE A 113 3.16 25.53 -7.71
C ILE A 113 2.13 26.47 -8.33
N PRO A 114 2.34 27.80 -8.26
CA PRO A 114 1.41 28.73 -8.88
C PRO A 114 1.47 28.58 -10.42
N PRO A 115 0.37 28.86 -11.13
CA PRO A 115 0.36 28.81 -12.61
C PRO A 115 1.35 29.81 -13.21
N ASN A 116 1.55 30.95 -12.54
CA ASN A 116 2.52 31.97 -12.89
C ASN A 116 3.37 32.26 -11.63
N GLY A 117 4.69 32.14 -11.74
CA GLY A 117 5.62 32.47 -10.66
C GLY A 117 6.49 31.29 -10.22
N SER A 118 7.23 31.49 -9.13
CA SER A 118 8.15 30.49 -8.59
C SER A 118 7.41 29.51 -7.67
N ALA A 119 7.74 28.23 -7.81
CA ALA A 119 7.32 27.23 -6.84
C ALA A 119 7.96 27.51 -5.47
N ALA A 120 7.24 27.16 -4.41
CA ALA A 120 7.75 27.22 -3.04
C ALA A 120 7.49 25.87 -2.36
N CYS A 121 8.47 25.37 -1.62
CA CYS A 121 8.38 24.10 -0.91
C CYS A 121 8.73 24.28 0.56
N VAL A 122 8.05 23.52 1.42
CA VAL A 122 8.34 23.42 2.85
C VAL A 122 8.60 21.98 3.24
N THR A 123 9.54 21.76 4.16
CA THR A 123 9.77 20.45 4.79
C THR A 123 8.74 20.24 5.89
N LEU A 124 7.90 19.22 5.76
CA LEU A 124 6.92 18.81 6.77
C LEU A 124 7.52 17.85 7.79
N ALA A 125 8.43 16.98 7.34
CA ALA A 125 9.17 16.05 8.18
C ALA A 125 10.49 15.67 7.50
N GLU A 126 11.53 15.43 8.30
CA GLU A 126 12.81 14.89 7.84
C GLU A 126 12.68 13.42 7.41
N ALA A 127 13.74 12.88 6.81
CA ALA A 127 13.83 11.48 6.42
C ALA A 127 13.46 10.53 7.58
N GLY A 128 12.46 9.67 7.37
CA GLY A 128 12.00 8.68 8.35
C GLY A 128 11.21 9.24 9.53
N ALA A 129 11.08 10.56 9.65
CA ALA A 129 10.25 11.18 10.69
C ALA A 129 8.76 11.18 10.28
N ALA A 130 7.89 11.02 11.26
CA ALA A 130 6.46 11.19 11.05
C ALA A 130 6.13 12.68 10.87
N VAL A 131 5.20 12.98 9.97
CA VAL A 131 4.64 14.34 9.84
C VAL A 131 3.84 14.67 11.09
N PRO A 132 4.08 15.81 11.76
CA PRO A 132 3.26 16.23 12.89
C PRO A 132 1.79 16.29 12.50
N GLN A 133 0.90 15.78 13.36
CA GLN A 133 -0.54 15.67 13.03
C GLN A 133 -1.17 17.00 12.61
N SER A 134 -0.70 18.13 13.14
CA SER A 134 -1.17 19.47 12.76
C SER A 134 -0.79 19.91 11.34
N LEU A 135 0.20 19.24 10.73
CA LEU A 135 0.72 19.51 9.39
C LEU A 135 0.41 18.37 8.41
N ASP A 136 -0.20 17.29 8.89
CA ASP A 136 -0.43 16.07 8.15
C ASP A 136 -1.69 16.22 7.26
N PRO A 137 -1.54 16.22 5.92
CA PRO A 137 -2.70 16.31 5.03
C PRO A 137 -3.51 15.01 4.97
N GLY A 138 -3.05 13.91 5.58
CA GLY A 138 -3.72 12.63 5.75
C GLY A 138 -3.84 11.78 4.48
N LEU A 139 -4.01 12.41 3.32
CA LEU A 139 -4.28 11.75 2.04
C LEU A 139 -3.16 10.78 1.61
N GLN A 140 -1.91 11.10 1.91
CA GLN A 140 -0.75 10.26 1.60
C GLN A 140 -0.78 8.90 2.30
N HIS A 141 -1.46 8.80 3.43
CA HIS A 141 -1.56 7.54 4.17
C HIS A 141 -2.28 6.47 3.36
N LEU A 142 -3.24 6.85 2.51
CA LEU A 142 -3.98 5.90 1.65
C LEU A 142 -3.07 5.16 0.67
N PHE A 143 -1.92 5.74 0.32
CA PHE A 143 -0.97 5.17 -0.63
C PHE A 143 0.34 4.72 0.01
N THR A 144 0.45 4.88 1.33
CA THR A 144 1.62 4.50 2.13
C THR A 144 1.20 3.59 3.29
N THR A 145 1.02 4.13 4.49
CA THR A 145 0.81 3.38 5.74
C THR A 145 -0.49 2.57 5.75
N THR A 146 -1.48 2.94 4.94
CA THR A 146 -2.71 2.14 4.79
C THR A 146 -2.39 0.80 4.15
N PHE A 147 -1.52 0.75 3.15
CA PHE A 147 -1.15 -0.53 2.53
C PHE A 147 -0.40 -1.42 3.52
N ASP A 148 0.54 -0.85 4.29
CA ASP A 148 1.23 -1.55 5.39
C ASP A 148 0.26 -2.10 6.43
N GLY A 149 -0.70 -1.27 6.87
CA GLY A 149 -1.72 -1.71 7.81
C GLY A 149 -2.61 -2.82 7.24
N LEU A 150 -3.00 -2.75 5.96
CA LEU A 150 -3.86 -3.74 5.31
C LEU A 150 -3.11 -5.04 4.97
N ALA A 151 -1.83 -4.97 4.62
CA ALA A 151 -0.99 -6.11 4.26
C ALA A 151 -0.46 -6.85 5.48
N GLY A 152 -0.16 -6.09 6.55
CA GLY A 152 0.44 -6.59 7.76
C GLY A 152 -0.51 -7.29 8.72
N ASN A 153 -0.08 -7.36 9.98
CA ASN A 153 -0.79 -8.05 11.05
C ASN A 153 -1.71 -7.11 11.85
N ALA A 154 -2.04 -5.93 11.31
CA ALA A 154 -2.96 -5.03 11.99
C ALA A 154 -4.28 -5.77 12.28
N PRO A 155 -4.87 -5.55 13.47
CA PRO A 155 -6.11 -6.22 13.85
C PRO A 155 -7.27 -5.56 13.10
N ILE A 156 -7.57 -6.10 11.92
CA ILE A 156 -8.67 -5.69 11.04
C ILE A 156 -9.63 -6.85 10.81
N GLU A 157 -10.90 -6.51 10.64
CA GLU A 157 -11.95 -7.42 10.22
C GLU A 157 -12.42 -7.06 8.81
N VAL A 158 -12.72 -8.09 8.01
CA VAL A 158 -13.39 -7.93 6.72
C VAL A 158 -14.81 -8.48 6.83
N THR A 159 -15.78 -7.60 6.61
CA THR A 159 -17.19 -7.94 6.72
C THR A 159 -17.74 -8.40 5.37
N GLY A 160 -18.35 -9.60 5.34
CA GLY A 160 -18.95 -10.15 4.14
C GLY A 160 -17.94 -10.73 3.12
N ALA A 161 -18.47 -11.17 1.99
CA ALA A 161 -17.65 -11.63 0.85
C ALA A 161 -17.18 -10.43 0.03
N PRO A 162 -15.97 -10.48 -0.56
CA PRO A 162 -15.49 -9.42 -1.43
C PRO A 162 -16.37 -9.34 -2.68
N THR A 163 -16.68 -8.12 -3.11
CA THR A 163 -17.45 -7.88 -4.34
C THR A 163 -16.52 -7.51 -5.47
N VAL A 164 -16.95 -7.73 -6.72
CA VAL A 164 -16.22 -7.29 -7.91
C VAL A 164 -17.01 -6.17 -8.56
N ARG A 165 -16.34 -5.06 -8.88
CA ARG A 165 -16.92 -3.86 -9.48
C ARG A 165 -16.04 -3.39 -10.63
N ASP A 166 -16.64 -2.87 -11.69
CA ASP A 166 -15.91 -2.12 -12.70
C ASP A 166 -15.70 -0.68 -12.20
N VAL A 167 -14.44 -0.25 -12.11
CA VAL A 167 -14.04 1.10 -11.72
C VAL A 167 -13.09 1.63 -12.78
N ALA A 168 -13.54 2.63 -13.54
CA ALA A 168 -12.81 3.19 -14.68
C ALA A 168 -12.33 2.12 -15.70
N GLY A 169 -13.19 1.14 -16.02
CA GLY A 169 -12.88 0.05 -16.93
C GLY A 169 -11.89 -0.98 -16.37
N GLN A 170 -11.59 -0.91 -15.07
CA GLN A 170 -10.78 -1.89 -14.35
C GLN A 170 -11.67 -2.75 -13.47
N GLN A 171 -11.51 -4.06 -13.54
CA GLN A 171 -12.12 -4.97 -12.57
C GLN A 171 -11.41 -4.80 -11.22
N ALA A 172 -12.18 -4.37 -10.22
CA ALA A 172 -11.70 -4.12 -8.87
C ALA A 172 -12.43 -5.01 -7.87
N ARG A 173 -11.69 -5.58 -6.93
CA ARG A 173 -12.21 -6.36 -5.81
C ARG A 173 -12.32 -5.48 -4.57
N CYS A 174 -13.52 -5.34 -4.04
CA CYS A 174 -13.86 -4.46 -2.94
C CYS A 174 -14.02 -5.23 -1.61
N PHE A 175 -13.46 -4.67 -0.55
CA PHE A 175 -13.46 -5.21 0.80
C PHE A 175 -13.97 -4.17 1.78
N ALA A 176 -15.00 -4.51 2.55
CA ALA A 176 -15.44 -3.69 3.68
C ALA A 176 -14.58 -4.00 4.89
N VAL A 177 -13.78 -3.03 5.32
CA VAL A 177 -12.75 -3.15 6.35
C VAL A 177 -13.16 -2.38 7.60
N GLN A 178 -13.10 -3.06 8.73
CA GLN A 178 -13.33 -2.49 10.05
C GLN A 178 -12.09 -2.74 10.93
N PRO A 179 -11.33 -1.70 11.31
CA PRO A 179 -10.29 -1.83 12.32
C PRO A 179 -10.89 -2.25 13.66
N VAL A 180 -10.27 -3.21 14.35
CA VAL A 180 -10.65 -3.65 15.70
C VAL A 180 -10.24 -2.60 16.73
N THR A 181 -9.11 -1.94 16.49
CA THR A 181 -8.63 -0.80 17.27
C THR A 181 -8.59 0.44 16.40
N THR A 182 -8.98 1.59 16.94
CA THR A 182 -8.82 2.87 16.24
C THR A 182 -7.34 3.14 15.97
N SER A 183 -6.97 3.26 14.70
CA SER A 183 -5.61 3.63 14.25
C SER A 183 -5.72 4.78 13.27
N ILE A 184 -4.75 5.70 13.31
CA ILE A 184 -4.65 6.81 12.33
C ILE A 184 -4.30 6.25 10.94
N SER A 185 -3.60 5.11 10.89
CA SER A 185 -3.11 4.50 9.65
C SER A 185 -4.18 3.71 8.89
N LEU A 186 -5.31 3.40 9.51
CA LEU A 186 -6.36 2.56 8.95
C LEU A 186 -7.74 3.13 9.26
N THR A 187 -8.40 3.65 8.23
CA THR A 187 -9.74 4.21 8.32
C THR A 187 -10.78 3.14 8.02
N PRO A 188 -11.84 2.97 8.83
CA PRO A 188 -12.93 2.07 8.49
C PRO A 188 -13.62 2.51 7.19
N GLY A 189 -13.85 1.57 6.28
CA GLY A 189 -14.39 1.86 4.96
C GLY A 189 -14.33 0.70 3.98
N GLU A 190 -14.71 0.97 2.74
CA GLU A 190 -14.57 0.04 1.61
C GLU A 190 -13.29 0.36 0.84
N TYR A 191 -12.46 -0.66 0.59
CA TYR A 191 -11.25 -0.56 -0.22
C TYR A 191 -11.38 -1.49 -1.43
N CYS A 192 -11.28 -0.94 -2.63
CA CYS A 192 -11.34 -1.67 -3.89
C CYS A 192 -9.96 -1.66 -4.56
N PHE A 193 -9.42 -2.84 -4.87
CA PHE A 193 -8.14 -2.98 -5.57
C PHE A 193 -8.34 -3.63 -6.92
N THR A 194 -7.65 -3.12 -7.96
CA THR A 194 -7.55 -3.82 -9.25
C THR A 194 -6.84 -5.16 -9.08
N ASP A 195 -6.93 -6.04 -10.08
CA ASP A 195 -6.16 -7.30 -10.09
C ASP A 195 -4.63 -7.06 -10.03
N THR A 196 -4.17 -5.92 -10.55
CA THR A 196 -2.79 -5.43 -10.47
C THR A 196 -2.45 -4.74 -9.15
N ALA A 197 -3.33 -4.84 -8.15
CA ALA A 197 -3.18 -4.30 -6.81
C ALA A 197 -3.03 -2.77 -6.75
N ILE A 198 -3.65 -2.04 -7.68
CA ILE A 198 -3.78 -0.59 -7.61
C ILE A 198 -5.08 -0.28 -6.87
N LEU A 199 -5.05 0.67 -5.92
CA LEU A 199 -6.27 1.15 -5.28
C LEU A 199 -7.17 1.78 -6.35
N ALA A 200 -8.29 1.14 -6.65
CA ALA A 200 -9.26 1.60 -7.63
C ALA A 200 -10.30 2.52 -6.99
N GLN A 201 -10.70 2.22 -5.76
CA GLN A 201 -11.64 3.05 -5.01
C GLN A 201 -11.40 2.89 -3.51
N ALA A 202 -11.59 3.97 -2.76
CA ALA A 202 -11.70 3.95 -1.31
C ALA A 202 -12.91 4.77 -0.89
N THR A 203 -13.79 4.21 -0.07
CA THR A 203 -15.01 4.89 0.41
C THR A 203 -15.03 4.87 1.93
N PHE A 204 -15.07 6.06 2.51
CA PHE A 204 -15.16 6.30 3.95
C PHE A 204 -16.47 7.02 4.28
N ARG A 205 -16.75 7.19 5.57
CA ARG A 205 -17.99 7.86 6.04
C ARG A 205 -18.22 9.22 5.39
N THR A 206 -17.17 10.04 5.28
CA THR A 206 -17.30 11.45 4.85
C THR A 206 -16.55 11.76 3.56
N SER A 207 -15.85 10.79 2.98
CA SER A 207 -15.00 11.00 1.82
C SER A 207 -14.86 9.76 0.97
N SER A 208 -14.63 9.94 -0.31
CA SER A 208 -14.29 8.87 -1.24
C SER A 208 -13.18 9.30 -2.20
N LEU A 209 -12.50 8.29 -2.73
CA LEU A 209 -11.49 8.42 -3.75
C LEU A 209 -11.79 7.37 -4.82
N THR A 210 -11.96 7.79 -6.07
CA THR A 210 -12.30 6.88 -7.18
C THR A 210 -11.31 7.07 -8.32
N LEU A 211 -10.72 5.98 -8.81
CA LEU A 211 -9.82 5.97 -9.94
C LEU A 211 -10.55 6.48 -11.19
N LEU A 212 -9.91 7.40 -11.91
CA LEU A 212 -10.36 7.88 -13.21
C LEU A 212 -9.51 7.30 -14.33
N GLN A 213 -8.20 7.24 -14.13
CA GLN A 213 -7.26 6.85 -15.19
C GLN A 213 -5.98 6.27 -14.62
N LEU A 214 -5.46 5.22 -15.28
CA LEU A 214 -4.11 4.72 -15.10
C LEU A 214 -3.22 5.24 -16.22
N HIS A 215 -1.98 5.56 -15.87
CA HIS A 215 -0.94 6.02 -16.78
C HIS A 215 0.28 5.10 -16.67
N SER A 216 1.31 5.37 -17.48
CA SER A 216 2.59 4.68 -17.37
C SER A 216 3.23 4.87 -15.99
N ALA A 217 4.10 3.93 -15.62
CA ALA A 217 4.89 4.04 -14.40
C ALA A 217 5.67 5.38 -14.33
N PRO A 218 5.80 5.98 -13.13
CA PRO A 218 6.46 7.26 -12.96
C PRO A 218 7.96 7.15 -13.28
N GLN A 219 8.53 8.24 -13.77
CA GLN A 219 9.96 8.38 -14.03
C GLN A 219 10.66 9.00 -12.81
N PRO A 220 11.99 8.82 -12.66
CA PRO A 220 12.73 9.43 -11.54
C PRO A 220 12.53 10.95 -11.43
N ASP A 221 12.42 11.64 -12.57
CA ASP A 221 12.25 13.09 -12.61
C ASP A 221 10.88 13.56 -12.11
N ASP A 222 9.88 12.69 -12.05
CA ASP A 222 8.57 13.00 -11.46
C ASP A 222 8.68 13.29 -9.95
N PHE A 223 9.75 12.85 -9.28
CA PHE A 223 9.93 13.03 -7.84
C PHE A 223 10.87 14.17 -7.48
N ARG A 224 11.29 14.99 -8.45
CA ARG A 224 12.11 16.17 -8.18
C ARG A 224 11.30 17.25 -7.48
N LEU A 225 11.89 17.84 -6.44
CA LEU A 225 11.34 19.03 -5.81
C LEU A 225 11.40 20.21 -6.79
N PRO A 226 10.29 20.94 -6.98
CA PRO A 226 10.23 22.07 -7.91
C PRO A 226 10.97 23.31 -7.38
N ALA A 227 11.30 23.35 -6.09
CA ALA A 227 12.06 24.41 -5.43
C ALA A 227 12.84 23.83 -4.24
N SER A 228 13.86 24.55 -3.78
CA SER A 228 14.57 24.19 -2.55
C SER A 228 13.61 24.30 -1.36
N PRO A 229 13.47 23.26 -0.52
CA PRO A 229 12.54 23.28 0.59
C PRO A 229 13.09 24.13 1.75
N VAL A 230 12.21 24.88 2.40
CA VAL A 230 12.53 25.60 3.64
C VAL A 230 11.99 24.78 4.82
N PRO A 231 12.80 24.52 5.87
CA PRO A 231 12.31 23.84 7.05
C PRO A 231 11.27 24.68 7.78
N LEU A 232 10.18 24.06 8.23
CA LEU A 232 9.22 24.67 9.15
C LEU A 232 9.91 24.83 10.53
N SER A 233 10.69 25.89 10.68
CA SER A 233 11.36 26.25 11.94
C SER A 233 10.35 26.88 12.92
N PRO A 234 10.62 26.89 14.24
CA PRO A 234 11.86 27.44 14.79
C PRO A 234 12.77 26.34 15.32
N THR A 235 13.99 26.23 14.80
CA THR A 235 15.08 25.67 15.62
C THR A 235 15.18 26.55 16.86
N ALA A 236 14.66 26.09 18.00
CA ALA A 236 15.04 26.67 19.28
C ALA A 236 16.52 26.34 19.45
N THR A 237 17.38 27.30 19.13
CA THR A 237 18.79 27.23 19.48
C THR A 237 18.86 27.13 21.00
N ALA A 238 19.10 25.93 21.52
CA ALA A 238 19.49 25.76 22.91
C ALA A 238 20.77 26.59 23.09
N THR A 239 20.64 27.71 23.80
CA THR A 239 21.78 28.54 24.18
C THR A 239 22.47 27.82 25.35
N PRO A 240 23.81 27.68 25.33
CA PRO A 240 24.57 26.91 26.32
C PRO A 240 24.45 27.44 27.74
#